data_AF-D6Y2W3-F1
#
_entry.id   AF-D6Y2W3-F1
#
_cell.length_a   1.000
_cell.length_b   1.000
_cell.length_c   1.000
_cell.angle_alpha   90.00
_cell.angle_beta   90.00
_cell.angle_gamma   90.00
#
_symmetry.space_group_name_H-M   'P 1'
#
loop_
_entity.id
_entity.type
_entity.pdbx_description
1 polymer ?
#
loop_
_entity_poly.entity_id
_entity_poly.type
_entity_poly.pdbx_seq_one_letter_code
_entity_poly.pdbx_strand_id
1 'polypeptide(L)'
;MSHIATTPRLEMAEHFTTAGEPRSAWLGMTELYRRFSRFVLRIMGGSRVQTESWRLSADLHAAARARRLTRDQLIAWGLGHLSDTAMLLVSELVTNALRYTPGPISLTITRMDGVVRCEVADSGGEIPRCDTSENLTLEEEGGRGLMLIDILSSRWGGRTTAAGKVMWFELRADRLR
;
A
#
# COMPACT_ATOMS: atom_id res chain seq x y z
N MET A 1 38.06 -7.11 18.12
CA MET A 1 38.70 -7.57 16.87
C MET A 1 37.61 -7.73 15.81
N SER A 2 37.51 -6.71 14.98
CA SER A 2 36.58 -6.52 13.88
C SER A 2 37.09 -7.23 12.63
N HIS A 3 36.28 -8.11 12.03
CA HIS A 3 36.53 -8.60 10.67
C HIS A 3 35.39 -8.17 9.75
N ILE A 4 35.79 -7.27 8.86
CA ILE A 4 35.05 -6.66 7.75
C ILE A 4 34.82 -7.74 6.70
N ALA A 5 33.56 -8.01 6.36
CA ALA A 5 33.21 -8.84 5.21
C ALA A 5 33.45 -8.05 3.91
N THR A 6 34.34 -8.60 3.10
CA THR A 6 34.86 -8.06 1.84
C THR A 6 33.80 -8.05 0.74
N THR A 7 33.58 -6.90 0.14
CA THR A 7 32.82 -6.70 -1.11
C THR A 7 33.51 -7.43 -2.28
N PRO A 8 32.81 -8.19 -3.13
CA PRO A 8 33.43 -8.79 -4.29
C PRO A 8 33.72 -7.76 -5.37
N ARG A 9 34.84 -8.01 -6.02
CA ARG A 9 35.67 -7.19 -6.89
C ARG A 9 35.00 -6.91 -8.24
N LEU A 10 35.23 -5.70 -8.74
CA LEU A 10 34.92 -5.22 -10.09
C LEU A 10 35.64 -6.08 -11.15
N GLU A 11 34.99 -7.09 -11.71
CA GLU A 11 35.49 -7.86 -12.87
C GLU A 11 34.42 -7.99 -13.96
N MET A 12 33.86 -6.86 -14.40
CA MET A 12 32.94 -6.79 -15.55
C MET A 12 33.20 -5.54 -16.42
N ALA A 13 34.46 -5.09 -16.50
CA ALA A 13 34.83 -3.86 -17.22
C ALA A 13 35.88 -4.06 -18.32
N GLU A 14 36.14 -5.30 -18.77
CA GLU A 14 37.23 -5.56 -19.73
C GLU A 14 36.79 -5.95 -21.15
N HIS A 15 35.49 -5.91 -21.48
CA HIS A 15 35.02 -6.38 -22.80
C HIS A 15 34.57 -5.30 -23.80
N PHE A 16 34.80 -4.01 -23.53
CA PHE A 16 34.51 -2.96 -24.51
C PHE A 16 35.64 -1.93 -24.60
N THR A 17 36.73 -2.32 -25.25
CA THR A 17 37.75 -1.39 -25.76
C THR A 17 37.78 -1.45 -27.28
N THR A 18 37.00 -0.58 -27.94
CA THR A 18 37.35 -0.05 -29.26
C THR A 18 36.85 1.39 -29.36
N ALA A 19 37.75 2.29 -29.74
CA ALA A 19 37.56 3.72 -30.07
C ALA A 19 37.47 4.73 -28.90
N GLY A 20 38.64 5.19 -28.43
CA GLY A 20 38.99 6.62 -28.46
C GLY A 20 38.15 7.63 -27.66
N GLU A 21 37.51 7.30 -26.54
CA GLU A 21 36.85 8.30 -25.70
C GLU A 21 37.77 8.89 -24.60
N PRO A 22 37.70 10.21 -24.33
CA PRO A 22 38.48 10.85 -23.28
C PRO A 22 38.07 10.40 -21.88
N ARG A 23 39.05 10.19 -20.98
CA ARG A 23 38.87 9.75 -19.58
C ARG A 23 37.88 10.58 -18.74
N SER A 24 37.51 11.78 -19.18
CA SER A 24 36.51 12.64 -18.55
C SER A 24 35.05 12.17 -18.76
N ALA A 25 34.78 11.34 -19.78
CA ALA A 25 33.45 10.74 -20.00
C ALA A 25 33.06 9.77 -18.86
N TRP A 26 34.05 9.11 -18.26
CA TRP A 26 33.87 8.13 -17.19
C TRP A 26 33.65 8.74 -15.80
N LEU A 27 34.05 10.00 -15.58
CA LEU A 27 33.75 10.73 -14.34
C LEU A 27 32.27 11.15 -14.27
N GLY A 28 31.64 11.46 -15.41
CA GLY A 28 30.19 11.69 -15.51
C GLY A 28 29.34 10.43 -15.28
N MET A 29 29.91 9.25 -15.52
CA MET A 29 29.24 7.97 -15.31
C MET A 29 29.07 7.59 -13.84
N THR A 30 29.87 8.11 -12.90
CA THR A 30 29.69 7.75 -11.48
C THR A 30 28.43 8.36 -10.86
N GLU A 31 28.02 9.56 -11.28
CA GLU A 31 26.79 10.22 -10.82
C GLU A 31 25.55 9.74 -11.61
N LEU A 32 25.71 9.51 -12.92
CA LEU A 32 24.70 8.88 -13.76
C LEU A 32 24.42 7.43 -13.33
N TYR A 33 25.44 6.65 -12.94
CA TYR A 33 25.29 5.28 -12.41
C TYR A 33 24.71 5.27 -10.99
N ARG A 34 24.92 6.32 -10.16
CA ARG A 34 24.24 6.45 -8.86
C ARG A 34 22.73 6.75 -9.01
N ARG A 35 22.33 7.46 -10.07
CA ARG A 35 20.92 7.71 -10.40
C ARG A 35 20.27 6.55 -11.17
N PHE A 36 21.02 5.89 -12.05
CA PHE A 36 20.58 4.68 -12.78
C PHE A 36 20.56 3.43 -11.89
N SER A 37 21.46 3.27 -10.94
CA SER A 37 21.50 2.07 -10.08
C SER A 37 20.24 1.92 -9.25
N ARG A 38 19.65 3.01 -8.73
CA ARG A 38 18.32 2.93 -8.08
C ARG A 38 17.21 2.57 -9.06
N PHE A 39 17.29 3.03 -10.30
CA PHE A 39 16.31 2.73 -11.34
C PHE A 39 16.38 1.26 -11.79
N VAL A 40 17.60 0.77 -12.06
CA VAL A 40 17.87 -0.62 -12.45
C VAL A 40 17.63 -1.58 -11.28
N LEU A 41 17.98 -1.23 -10.04
CA LEU A 41 17.62 -2.03 -8.85
C LEU A 41 16.11 -2.08 -8.60
N ARG A 42 15.34 -1.05 -8.99
CA ARG A 42 13.87 -1.08 -8.93
C ARG A 42 13.24 -1.96 -10.01
N ILE A 43 13.88 -2.05 -11.18
CA ILE A 43 13.43 -2.89 -12.30
C ILE A 43 13.86 -4.37 -12.09
N MET A 44 15.04 -4.59 -11.51
CA MET A 44 15.65 -5.92 -11.33
C MET A 44 15.37 -6.54 -9.95
N GLY A 45 15.10 -5.72 -8.93
CA GLY A 45 14.60 -6.18 -7.64
C GLY A 45 13.10 -6.27 -7.72
N GLY A 46 12.58 -7.42 -8.18
CA GLY A 46 11.15 -7.68 -8.30
C GLY A 46 10.39 -7.09 -7.12
N SER A 47 9.36 -6.29 -7.40
CA SER A 47 8.67 -5.54 -6.36
C SER A 47 8.25 -6.48 -5.26
N ARG A 48 8.89 -6.37 -4.09
CA ARG A 48 8.63 -7.29 -2.98
C ARG A 48 7.25 -6.96 -2.43
N VAL A 49 6.26 -7.72 -2.88
CA VAL A 49 4.92 -7.68 -2.34
C VAL A 49 4.98 -8.19 -0.91
N GLN A 50 4.47 -7.40 0.03
CA GLN A 50 4.31 -7.80 1.42
C GLN A 50 2.83 -7.72 1.75
N THR A 51 2.26 -8.80 2.28
CA THR A 51 0.84 -8.89 2.56
C THR A 51 0.63 -9.49 3.94
N GLU A 52 -0.28 -8.89 4.70
CA GLU A 52 -0.68 -9.36 6.02
C GLU A 52 -2.21 -9.35 6.11
N SER A 53 -2.79 -10.38 6.71
CA SER A 53 -4.24 -10.57 6.75
C SER A 53 -4.71 -11.08 8.10
N TRP A 54 -5.81 -10.50 8.58
CA TRP A 54 -6.42 -10.84 9.87
C TRP A 54 -7.91 -11.06 9.71
N ARG A 55 -8.42 -12.08 10.43
CA ARG A 55 -9.86 -12.25 10.63
C ARG A 55 -10.30 -11.54 11.90
N LEU A 56 -11.38 -10.79 11.79
CA LEU A 56 -11.99 -10.02 12.87
C LEU A 56 -13.39 -10.56 13.13
N SER A 57 -13.69 -10.84 14.39
CA SER A 57 -15.06 -11.14 14.82
C SER A 57 -15.95 -9.91 14.59
N ALA A 58 -17.18 -10.13 14.13
CA ALA A 58 -18.16 -9.05 13.98
C ALA A 58 -18.76 -8.65 15.33
N ASP A 59 -18.01 -7.85 16.07
CA ASP A 59 -18.42 -7.25 17.33
C ASP A 59 -18.05 -5.75 17.37
N LEU A 60 -18.50 -5.07 18.44
CA LEU A 60 -18.27 -3.63 18.65
C LEU A 60 -16.78 -3.26 18.77
N HIS A 61 -15.88 -4.23 18.94
CA HIS A 61 -14.44 -4.00 19.05
C HIS A 61 -13.69 -4.26 17.74
N ALA A 62 -14.35 -4.71 16.66
CA ALA A 62 -13.69 -5.02 15.40
C ALA A 62 -12.95 -3.81 14.80
N ALA A 63 -13.59 -2.63 14.76
CA ALA A 63 -12.96 -1.40 14.24
C ALA A 63 -11.74 -0.98 15.07
N ALA A 64 -11.83 -1.09 16.41
CA ALA A 64 -10.70 -0.78 17.28
C ALA A 64 -9.53 -1.75 17.12
N ARG A 65 -9.81 -3.05 16.91
CA ARG A 65 -8.80 -4.06 16.58
C ARG A 65 -8.17 -3.79 15.22
N ALA A 66 -8.99 -3.49 14.21
CA ALA A 66 -8.53 -3.18 12.86
C ALA A 66 -7.54 -2.00 12.88
N ARG A 67 -7.85 -0.90 13.56
CA ARG A 67 -6.92 0.24 13.71
C ARG A 67 -5.56 -0.15 14.30
N ARG A 68 -5.56 -0.94 15.37
CA ARG A 68 -4.31 -1.38 16.01
C ARG A 68 -3.47 -2.22 15.05
N LEU A 69 -4.08 -3.22 14.42
CA LEU A 69 -3.41 -4.08 13.44
C LEU A 69 -2.85 -3.26 12.26
N THR A 70 -3.62 -2.32 11.72
CA THR A 70 -3.17 -1.42 10.66
C THR A 70 -1.97 -0.58 11.10
N ARG A 71 -2.04 0.05 12.27
CA ARG A 71 -0.93 0.87 12.80
C ARG A 71 0.32 0.05 13.00
N ASP A 72 0.20 -1.08 13.69
CA ASP A 72 1.33 -1.92 14.04
C ASP A 72 1.99 -2.47 12.77
N GLN A 73 1.19 -2.85 11.77
CA GLN A 73 1.71 -3.31 10.48
C GLN A 73 2.43 -2.21 9.71
N LEU A 74 1.87 -1.01 9.64
CA LEU A 74 2.48 0.10 8.92
C LEU A 74 3.78 0.54 9.60
N ILE A 75 3.83 0.55 10.94
CA ILE A 75 5.07 0.80 11.70
C ILE A 75 6.10 -0.29 11.39
N ALA A 76 5.70 -1.57 11.42
CA ALA A 76 6.59 -2.70 11.12
C ALA A 76 7.18 -2.62 9.70
N TRP A 77 6.45 -2.03 8.75
CA TRP A 77 6.91 -1.78 7.38
C TRP A 77 7.68 -0.46 7.20
N GLY A 78 7.86 0.34 8.26
CA GLY A 78 8.50 1.65 8.18
C GLY A 78 7.66 2.70 7.45
N LEU A 79 6.33 2.52 7.42
CA LEU A 79 5.34 3.40 6.81
C LEU A 79 4.46 4.09 7.87
N GLY A 80 5.04 4.34 9.05
CA GLY A 80 4.32 4.91 10.20
C GLY A 80 3.60 6.23 9.90
N HIS A 81 4.12 7.02 8.96
CA HIS A 81 3.52 8.29 8.51
C HIS A 81 2.17 8.14 7.82
N LEU A 82 1.83 6.94 7.31
CA LEU A 82 0.51 6.67 6.73
C LEU A 82 -0.52 6.21 7.77
N SER A 83 -0.09 5.93 9.01
CA SER A 83 -0.91 5.19 9.98
C SER A 83 -2.22 5.91 10.31
N ASP A 84 -2.19 7.23 10.53
CA ASP A 84 -3.38 7.98 10.95
C ASP A 84 -4.46 7.95 9.87
N THR A 85 -4.09 8.24 8.62
CA THR A 85 -4.99 8.16 7.48
C THR A 85 -5.48 6.73 7.25
N ALA A 86 -4.59 5.74 7.28
CA ALA A 86 -4.97 4.34 7.05
C ALA A 86 -5.92 3.82 8.13
N MET A 87 -5.67 4.13 9.41
CA MET A 87 -6.53 3.74 10.53
C MET A 87 -7.94 4.34 10.42
N LEU A 88 -8.03 5.61 10.01
CA LEU A 88 -9.31 6.27 9.78
C LEU A 88 -10.09 5.53 8.69
N LEU A 89 -9.51 5.37 7.50
CA LEU A 89 -10.19 4.74 6.37
C LEU A 89 -10.53 3.26 6.61
N VAL A 90 -9.66 2.52 7.30
CA VAL A 90 -9.96 1.15 7.75
C VAL A 90 -11.15 1.13 8.71
N SER A 91 -11.24 2.10 9.62
CA SER A 91 -12.38 2.17 10.55
C SER A 91 -13.69 2.40 9.82
N GLU A 92 -13.69 3.28 8.81
CA GLU A 92 -14.87 3.52 7.97
C GLU A 92 -15.29 2.24 7.22
N LEU A 93 -14.34 1.56 6.56
CA LEU A 93 -14.64 0.32 5.85
C LEU A 93 -15.15 -0.79 6.76
N VAL A 94 -14.51 -1.00 7.92
CA VAL A 94 -14.94 -2.04 8.88
C VAL A 94 -16.31 -1.70 9.48
N THR A 95 -16.56 -0.44 9.80
CA THR A 95 -17.87 -0.01 10.34
C THR A 95 -18.98 -0.20 9.30
N ASN A 96 -18.71 0.12 8.04
CA ASN A 96 -19.63 -0.16 6.94
C ASN A 96 -19.89 -1.65 6.78
N ALA A 97 -18.85 -2.49 6.76
CA ALA A 97 -19.01 -3.94 6.68
C ALA A 97 -19.89 -4.50 7.82
N LEU A 98 -19.64 -4.08 9.07
CA LEU A 98 -20.43 -4.49 10.24
C LEU A 98 -21.89 -4.04 10.18
N ARG A 99 -22.17 -2.88 9.57
CA ARG A 99 -23.54 -2.34 9.47
C ARG A 99 -24.41 -3.19 8.55
N TYR A 100 -23.83 -3.74 7.47
CA TYR A 100 -24.58 -4.43 6.43
C TYR A 100 -24.45 -5.95 6.49
N THR A 101 -23.59 -6.51 7.34
CA THR A 101 -23.36 -7.96 7.36
C THR A 101 -23.09 -8.50 8.76
N PRO A 102 -23.93 -9.43 9.26
CA PRO A 102 -23.65 -10.16 10.49
C PRO A 102 -22.69 -11.32 10.17
N GLY A 103 -21.37 -11.07 10.21
CA GLY A 103 -20.40 -12.10 9.90
C GLY A 103 -18.95 -11.64 10.04
N PRO A 104 -17.99 -12.57 10.23
CA PRO A 104 -16.60 -12.22 10.38
C PRO A 104 -16.08 -11.43 9.17
N ILE A 105 -15.23 -10.46 9.46
CA ILE A 105 -14.61 -9.58 8.46
C ILE A 105 -13.15 -9.98 8.31
N SER A 106 -12.60 -9.88 7.10
CA SER A 106 -11.16 -10.01 6.89
C SER A 106 -10.55 -8.66 6.54
N LEU A 107 -9.51 -8.26 7.26
CA LEU A 107 -8.68 -7.10 6.92
C LEU A 107 -7.40 -7.62 6.28
N THR A 108 -7.09 -7.18 5.06
CA THR A 108 -5.84 -7.49 4.39
C THR A 108 -5.13 -6.19 4.02
N ILE A 109 -3.85 -6.08 4.35
CA ILE A 109 -3.02 -4.96 3.95
C ILE A 109 -1.92 -5.50 3.04
N THR A 110 -1.75 -4.90 1.87
CA THR A 110 -0.72 -5.25 0.90
C THR A 110 0.11 -4.03 0.56
N ARG A 111 1.44 -4.18 0.60
CA ARG A 111 2.41 -3.19 0.13
C ARG A 111 3.07 -3.69 -1.15
N MET A 112 2.99 -2.91 -2.22
CA MET A 112 3.64 -3.18 -3.50
C MET A 112 3.95 -1.86 -4.21
N ASP A 113 5.15 -1.72 -4.79
CA ASP A 113 5.53 -0.56 -5.62
C ASP A 113 5.28 0.84 -5.01
N GLY A 114 5.44 0.96 -3.69
CA GLY A 114 5.19 2.23 -2.98
C GLY A 114 3.72 2.57 -2.78
N VAL A 115 2.82 1.60 -3.01
CA VAL A 115 1.40 1.68 -2.71
C VAL A 115 1.09 0.74 -1.54
N VAL A 116 0.26 1.19 -0.62
CA VAL A 116 -0.38 0.38 0.41
C VAL A 116 -1.85 0.25 0.03
N ARG A 117 -2.31 -0.98 -0.21
CA ARG A 117 -3.72 -1.30 -0.40
C ARG A 117 -4.27 -1.94 0.87
N CYS A 118 -5.37 -1.42 1.38
CA CYS A 118 -6.13 -2.02 2.47
C CYS A 118 -7.44 -2.57 1.89
N GLU A 119 -7.72 -3.84 2.14
CA GLU A 119 -8.93 -4.53 1.73
C GLU A 119 -9.70 -4.99 2.97
N VAL A 120 -11.01 -4.76 2.97
CA VAL A 120 -11.95 -5.25 3.98
C VAL A 120 -12.96 -6.13 3.26
N ALA A 121 -12.97 -7.42 3.62
CA ALA A 121 -13.86 -8.42 3.06
C ALA A 121 -14.95 -8.80 4.07
N ASP A 122 -16.18 -8.90 3.61
CA ASP A 122 -17.34 -9.39 4.37
C ASP A 122 -18.20 -10.31 3.51
N SER A 123 -19.15 -11.01 4.13
CA SER A 123 -20.04 -11.96 3.44
C SER A 123 -21.25 -11.31 2.74
N GLY A 124 -21.33 -9.98 2.69
CA GLY A 124 -22.38 -9.23 2.03
C GLY A 124 -22.27 -9.28 0.50
N GLY A 125 -23.40 -9.21 -0.19
CA GLY A 125 -23.45 -9.34 -1.66
C GLY A 125 -23.40 -8.01 -2.43
N GLU A 126 -23.77 -6.90 -1.80
CA GLU A 126 -23.94 -5.62 -2.49
C GLU A 126 -22.79 -4.66 -2.19
N ILE A 127 -22.11 -4.22 -3.26
CA ILE A 127 -21.21 -3.07 -3.22
C ILE A 127 -22.09 -1.82 -3.18
N PRO A 128 -21.86 -0.87 -2.25
CA PRO A 128 -22.55 0.41 -2.27
C PRO A 128 -22.39 1.06 -3.64
N ARG A 129 -23.49 1.46 -4.29
CA ARG A 129 -23.42 2.17 -5.58
C ARG A 129 -22.73 3.51 -5.37
N CYS A 130 -21.57 3.68 -5.96
CA CYS A 130 -20.83 4.94 -5.95
C CYS A 130 -21.10 5.68 -7.25
N ASP A 131 -22.32 6.20 -7.40
CA ASP A 131 -22.65 7.08 -8.52
C ASP A 131 -22.16 8.50 -8.20
N THR A 132 -20.83 8.67 -8.23
CA THR A 132 -20.15 9.97 -8.09
C THR A 132 -20.39 10.68 -6.76
N SER A 133 -19.49 11.60 -6.37
CA SER A 133 -19.61 12.39 -5.13
C SER A 133 -20.87 13.27 -5.09
N GLU A 134 -21.59 13.39 -6.20
CA GLU A 134 -22.73 14.28 -6.40
C GLU A 134 -24.06 13.74 -5.83
N ASN A 135 -24.18 12.43 -5.59
CA ASN A 135 -25.42 11.81 -5.09
C ASN A 135 -25.30 11.14 -3.71
N LEU A 136 -24.19 11.31 -3.01
CA LEU A 136 -24.09 10.90 -1.60
C LEU A 136 -24.85 11.93 -0.75
N THR A 137 -26.09 11.64 -0.40
CA THR A 137 -26.82 12.44 0.59
C THR A 137 -26.04 12.40 1.92
N LEU A 138 -25.48 13.56 2.30
CA LEU A 138 -24.72 13.81 3.54
C LEU A 138 -25.49 13.49 4.84
N GLU A 139 -26.78 13.16 4.70
CA GLU A 139 -27.74 12.83 5.74
C GLU A 139 -27.67 11.36 6.17
N GLU A 140 -27.14 10.46 5.33
CA GLU A 140 -26.89 9.07 5.71
C GLU A 140 -25.48 8.93 6.30
N GLU A 141 -25.36 8.35 7.51
CA GLU A 141 -24.06 8.12 8.17
C GLU A 141 -23.07 7.35 7.27
N GLY A 142 -23.56 6.49 6.37
CA GLY A 142 -22.74 5.75 5.40
C GLY A 142 -22.14 6.61 4.29
N GLY A 143 -22.78 7.73 3.93
CA GLY A 143 -22.31 8.65 2.89
C GLY A 143 -21.05 9.44 3.30
N ARG A 144 -20.93 9.77 4.59
CA ARG A 144 -19.76 10.50 5.13
C ARG A 144 -18.50 9.64 5.15
N GLY A 145 -18.63 8.35 5.51
CA GLY A 145 -17.50 7.42 5.54
C GLY A 145 -16.92 7.17 4.15
N LEU A 146 -17.77 7.02 3.14
CA LEU A 146 -17.32 6.89 1.74
C LEU A 146 -16.70 8.18 1.19
N MET A 147 -17.23 9.35 1.57
CA MET A 147 -16.61 10.64 1.23
C MET A 147 -15.19 10.78 1.82
N LEU A 148 -14.97 10.34 3.06
CA LEU A 148 -13.61 10.33 3.65
C LEU A 148 -12.66 9.44 2.86
N ILE A 149 -13.11 8.25 2.44
CA ILE A 149 -12.33 7.35 1.60
C ILE A 149 -12.02 8.00 0.25
N ASP A 150 -12.99 8.65 -0.37
CA ASP A 150 -12.81 9.33 -1.65
C ASP A 150 -11.77 10.46 -1.58
N ILE A 151 -11.83 11.28 -0.54
CA ILE A 151 -10.95 12.46 -0.38
C ILE A 151 -9.52 12.06 -0.02
N LEU A 152 -9.34 11.03 0.84
CA LEU A 152 -8.06 10.73 1.47
C LEU A 152 -7.29 9.61 0.76
N SER A 153 -7.96 8.75 0.00
CA SER A 153 -7.30 7.68 -0.74
C SER A 153 -6.76 8.16 -2.09
N SER A 154 -5.76 7.46 -2.64
CA SER A 154 -5.35 7.69 -4.03
C SER A 154 -6.27 7.00 -5.03
N ARG A 155 -6.83 5.86 -4.63
CA ARG A 155 -7.82 5.06 -5.36
C ARG A 155 -8.61 4.27 -4.34
N TRP A 156 -9.84 3.94 -4.66
CA TRP A 156 -10.65 3.03 -3.87
C TRP A 156 -11.67 2.34 -4.77
N GLY A 157 -12.33 1.31 -4.24
CA GLY A 157 -13.40 0.63 -4.95
C GLY A 157 -13.96 -0.55 -4.18
N GLY A 158 -14.85 -1.28 -4.85
CA GLY A 158 -15.43 -2.51 -4.35
C GLY A 158 -15.40 -3.59 -5.43
N ARG A 159 -15.35 -4.86 -5.01
CA ARG A 159 -15.55 -6.02 -5.89
C ARG A 159 -16.37 -7.09 -5.18
N THR A 160 -17.27 -7.73 -5.91
CA THR A 160 -17.96 -8.92 -5.44
C THR A 160 -17.06 -10.14 -5.64
N THR A 161 -17.27 -11.16 -4.82
CA THR A 161 -16.55 -12.42 -4.82
C THR A 161 -17.55 -13.54 -4.59
N ALA A 162 -17.14 -14.79 -4.84
CA ALA A 162 -17.98 -15.94 -4.51
C ALA A 162 -18.35 -16.03 -3.01
N ALA A 163 -17.56 -15.40 -2.14
CA ALA A 163 -17.72 -15.44 -0.69
C ALA A 163 -18.40 -14.21 -0.08
N GLY A 164 -18.78 -13.21 -0.90
CA GLY A 164 -19.30 -11.92 -0.44
C GLY A 164 -18.68 -10.76 -1.20
N LYS A 165 -18.25 -9.71 -0.52
CA LYS A 165 -17.67 -8.50 -1.14
C LYS A 165 -16.35 -8.10 -0.49
N VAL A 166 -15.59 -7.31 -1.24
CA VAL A 166 -14.35 -6.69 -0.79
C VAL A 166 -14.41 -5.21 -1.13
N MET A 167 -14.34 -4.36 -0.10
CA MET A 167 -14.11 -2.93 -0.25
C MET A 167 -12.64 -2.62 -0.01
N TRP A 168 -12.07 -1.68 -0.74
CA TRP A 168 -10.65 -1.41 -0.65
C TRP A 168 -10.30 0.05 -0.94
N PHE A 169 -9.17 0.48 -0.42
CA PHE A 169 -8.55 1.76 -0.75
C PHE A 169 -7.04 1.62 -0.87
N GLU A 170 -6.42 2.58 -1.54
CA GLU A 170 -4.98 2.70 -1.73
C GLU A 170 -4.46 4.02 -1.16
N LEU A 171 -3.29 3.94 -0.52
CA LEU A 171 -2.48 5.09 -0.13
C LEU A 171 -1.12 4.97 -0.80
N ARG A 172 -0.56 6.12 -1.21
CA ARG A 172 0.80 6.15 -1.72
C ARG A 172 1.78 6.48 -0.62
N ALA A 173 2.83 5.67 -0.48
CA ALA A 173 3.89 5.88 0.48
C ALA A 173 4.77 7.11 0.19
N ASP A 174 4.73 7.62 -1.05
CA ASP A 174 5.53 8.76 -1.53
C ASP A 174 4.82 10.12 -1.43
N ARG A 175 3.51 10.16 -1.16
CA ARG A 175 2.79 11.44 -0.97
C ARG A 175 3.04 11.99 0.43
N LEU A 176 4.05 12.83 0.54
CA LEU A 176 4.05 13.95 1.47
C LEU A 176 3.19 15.07 0.84
N ARG A 177 2.22 15.60 1.60
CA ARG A 177 1.87 17.02 1.49
C ARG A 177 2.58 17.73 2.62
#